data_AF-A0A930YIZ7-F1
#
_entry.id   AF-A0A930YIZ7-F1
#
_cell.length_a   1.000
_cell.length_b   1.000
_cell.length_c   1.000
_cell.angle_alpha   90.00
_cell.angle_beta   90.00
_cell.angle_gamma   90.00
#
_symmetry.space_group_name_H-M   'P 1'
#
loop_
_entity.id
_entity.type
_entity.pdbx_description
1 polymer ?
#
loop_
_entity_poly.entity_id
_entity_poly.type
_entity_poly.pdbx_seq_one_letter_code
_entity_poly.pdbx_strand_id
1 'polypeptide(L)'
;MHGILTRLLLTAVSAAGFSVLVHAPSYADTVCSQTDPATGECLIWIEVPGTPGTPGEPGDDGPQDTGSGAACYWDGTSQGITKPPPGPVPCSSPAGYWSNSYNCYISPVEPQPPAGDPSWQGHEPGDGAVYNCYQPQTGLLITIWSQDPPPNSGTGPTPREVAQIAIEQMHLSAINIGIAPEPGPDSIGLVGMPVWMWAKDPNAHTVGPITESASAGGITITATAKVLHITWDMGDGTEVVCETAGTPYKPSYGREDSPDCGHTYTKSSAHETDDAYTVTATSSWVITWSGAGQTGTIRLDGLNRSTQIRIGEAQVLVN
;
A
#
# COMPACT_ATOMS: atom_id res chain seq x y z
N MET A 1 -39.43 55.05 -65.24
CA MET A 1 -40.64 54.19 -65.34
C MET A 1 -40.17 52.76 -65.53
N HIS A 2 -40.59 51.85 -64.64
CA HIS A 2 -40.55 50.38 -64.71
C HIS A 2 -39.20 49.73 -65.12
N GLY A 3 -38.46 49.03 -64.27
CA GLY A 3 -38.87 48.00 -63.31
C GLY A 3 -38.21 46.70 -63.76
N ILE A 4 -37.12 46.28 -63.10
CA ILE A 4 -36.39 45.04 -63.45
C ILE A 4 -35.89 44.33 -62.18
N LEU A 5 -36.48 43.15 -61.99
CA LEU A 5 -35.96 41.89 -61.47
C LEU A 5 -35.35 41.79 -60.05
N THR A 6 -36.20 41.28 -59.16
CA THR A 6 -36.07 39.98 -58.47
C THR A 6 -34.66 39.38 -58.36
N ARG A 7 -34.13 39.33 -57.14
CA ARG A 7 -33.15 38.32 -56.72
C ARG A 7 -33.62 37.65 -55.44
N LEU A 8 -33.80 36.34 -55.53
CA LEU A 8 -34.01 35.42 -54.41
C LEU A 8 -32.82 35.53 -53.44
N LEU A 9 -33.11 35.74 -52.16
CA LEU A 9 -32.19 35.46 -51.06
C LEU A 9 -32.66 34.16 -50.40
N LEU A 10 -31.90 33.07 -50.62
CA LEU A 10 -31.97 31.87 -49.82
C LEU A 10 -31.32 32.15 -48.47
N THR A 11 -32.13 32.33 -47.42
CA THR A 11 -31.67 32.29 -46.03
C THR A 11 -31.69 30.85 -45.54
N ALA A 12 -30.52 30.21 -45.49
CA ALA A 12 -30.33 28.94 -44.81
C ALA A 12 -30.37 29.18 -43.29
N VAL A 13 -31.43 28.75 -42.63
CA VAL A 13 -31.53 28.75 -41.16
C VAL A 13 -30.91 27.46 -40.64
N SER A 14 -29.67 27.54 -40.17
CA SER A 14 -29.01 26.45 -39.46
C SER A 14 -29.54 26.41 -38.02
N ALA A 15 -30.45 25.47 -37.73
CA ALA A 15 -30.88 25.18 -36.38
C ALA A 15 -29.76 24.42 -35.64
N ALA A 16 -28.89 25.15 -34.92
CA ALA A 16 -27.98 24.56 -33.96
C ALA A 16 -28.79 24.15 -32.72
N GLY A 17 -29.14 22.87 -32.63
CA GLY A 17 -29.73 22.29 -31.42
C GLY A 17 -28.76 22.38 -30.27
N PHE A 18 -29.08 23.21 -29.27
CA PHE A 18 -28.34 23.28 -28.01
C PHE A 18 -28.76 22.08 -27.16
N SER A 19 -28.04 20.97 -27.28
CA SER A 19 -28.18 19.83 -26.37
C SER A 19 -27.63 20.24 -25.01
N VAL A 20 -28.52 20.62 -24.08
CA VAL A 20 -28.16 20.81 -22.68
C VAL A 20 -27.89 19.42 -22.10
N LEU A 21 -26.61 19.06 -22.00
CA LEU A 21 -26.17 17.91 -21.22
C LEU A 21 -26.38 18.24 -19.73
N VAL A 22 -27.53 17.83 -19.21
CA VAL A 22 -27.76 17.77 -17.77
C VAL A 22 -26.82 16.70 -17.23
N HIS A 23 -25.68 17.12 -16.69
CA HIS A 23 -24.79 16.23 -15.94
C HIS A 23 -25.49 15.95 -14.62
N ALA A 24 -26.13 14.79 -14.51
CA ALA A 24 -26.50 14.26 -13.21
C ALA A 24 -25.20 14.03 -12.43
N PRO A 25 -25.07 14.52 -11.19
CA PRO A 25 -23.96 14.13 -10.35
C PRO A 25 -24.03 12.62 -10.14
N SER A 26 -23.01 11.90 -10.58
CA SER A 26 -22.84 10.49 -10.23
C SER A 26 -22.41 10.41 -8.78
N TYR A 27 -23.37 10.34 -7.86
CA TYR A 27 -23.10 9.84 -6.53
C TYR A 27 -23.01 8.32 -6.66
N ALA A 28 -21.78 7.79 -6.63
CA ALA A 28 -21.62 6.40 -6.26
C ALA A 28 -21.99 6.31 -4.78
N ASP A 29 -23.16 5.75 -4.48
CA ASP A 29 -23.51 5.40 -3.10
C ASP A 29 -22.36 4.55 -2.55
N THR A 30 -21.67 5.07 -1.56
CA THR A 30 -20.53 4.38 -0.98
C THR A 30 -21.07 3.23 -0.13
N VAL A 31 -21.06 2.03 -0.68
CA VAL A 31 -21.52 0.82 0.01
C VAL A 31 -20.50 0.46 1.07
N CYS A 32 -20.97 0.35 2.32
CA CYS A 32 -20.14 -0.08 3.42
C CYS A 32 -19.60 -1.48 3.14
N SER A 33 -18.27 -1.64 3.08
CA SER A 33 -17.67 -2.95 2.80
C SER A 33 -17.60 -3.80 4.07
N GLN A 34 -17.28 -3.18 5.21
CA GLN A 34 -17.36 -3.83 6.51
C GLN A 34 -17.60 -2.81 7.62
N THR A 35 -18.27 -3.21 8.70
CA THR A 35 -18.43 -2.39 9.91
C THR A 35 -17.55 -2.96 11.02
N ASP A 36 -16.71 -2.13 11.62
CA ASP A 36 -15.89 -2.48 12.78
C ASP A 36 -16.81 -2.92 13.94
N PRO A 37 -16.67 -4.15 14.46
CA PRO A 37 -17.55 -4.67 15.51
C PRO A 37 -17.31 -4.06 16.90
N ALA A 38 -16.18 -3.39 17.14
CA ALA A 38 -15.85 -2.72 18.39
C ALA A 38 -16.27 -1.25 18.41
N THR A 39 -16.17 -0.56 17.28
CA THR A 39 -16.44 0.90 17.19
C THR A 39 -17.74 1.24 16.46
N GLY A 40 -18.25 0.33 15.62
CA GLY A 40 -19.41 0.57 14.75
C GLY A 40 -19.09 1.41 13.51
N GLU A 41 -17.81 1.70 13.26
CA GLU A 41 -17.39 2.51 12.11
C GLU A 41 -17.42 1.71 10.81
N CYS A 42 -17.87 2.35 9.73
CA CYS A 42 -17.92 1.75 8.41
C CYS A 42 -16.57 1.90 7.69
N LEU A 43 -15.89 0.78 7.47
CA LEU A 43 -14.67 0.67 6.68
C LEU A 43 -15.04 0.54 5.20
N ILE A 44 -14.63 1.54 4.42
CA ILE A 44 -14.78 1.59 2.98
C ILE A 44 -13.39 1.40 2.38
N TRP A 45 -13.20 0.30 1.63
CA TRP A 45 -11.94 0.04 0.94
C TRP A 45 -11.92 0.77 -0.39
N ILE A 46 -10.94 1.66 -0.56
CA ILE A 46 -10.60 2.21 -1.87
C ILE A 46 -9.39 1.43 -2.35
N GLU A 47 -9.55 0.66 -3.43
CA GLU A 47 -8.41 0.16 -4.18
C GLU A 47 -7.65 1.38 -4.70
N VAL A 48 -6.54 1.73 -4.04
CA VAL A 48 -5.57 2.66 -4.62
C VAL A 48 -4.95 1.89 -5.79
N PRO A 49 -5.21 2.29 -7.05
CA PRO A 49 -4.54 1.65 -8.18
C PRO A 49 -3.05 1.82 -7.99
N GLY A 50 -2.28 0.74 -8.14
CA GLY A 50 -0.83 0.82 -8.16
C GLY A 50 -0.41 1.95 -9.11
N THR A 51 0.43 2.86 -8.64
CA THR A 51 0.91 3.99 -9.42
C THR A 51 1.47 3.46 -10.74
N PRO A 52 0.98 3.89 -11.91
CA PRO A 52 1.56 3.48 -13.18
C PRO A 52 3.04 3.87 -13.17
N GLY A 53 3.93 2.89 -13.35
CA GLY A 53 5.36 3.14 -13.38
C GLY A 53 5.72 4.22 -14.40
N THR A 54 6.45 5.23 -13.97
CA THR A 54 6.94 6.30 -14.83
C THR A 54 8.04 5.73 -15.74
N PRO A 55 7.96 5.86 -17.07
CA PRO A 55 9.00 5.32 -17.93
C PRO A 55 10.32 6.09 -17.75
N GLY A 56 11.33 5.45 -17.14
CA GLY A 56 12.69 6.01 -17.06
C GLY A 56 13.49 5.73 -15.80
N GLU A 57 12.92 5.08 -14.77
CA GLU A 57 13.64 4.79 -13.53
C GLU A 57 14.79 3.79 -13.74
N PRO A 58 15.97 4.02 -13.11
CA PRO A 58 16.95 2.97 -12.87
C PRO A 58 16.25 1.79 -12.18
N GLY A 59 16.57 0.54 -12.57
CA GLY A 59 15.89 -0.62 -12.02
C GLY A 59 15.93 -0.63 -10.48
N ASP A 60 14.75 -0.74 -9.83
CA ASP A 60 14.66 -0.99 -8.39
C ASP A 60 15.17 -2.41 -8.12
N ASP A 61 16.45 -2.52 -7.74
CA ASP A 61 17.07 -3.77 -7.27
C ASP A 61 16.55 -4.19 -5.87
N GLY A 62 15.60 -3.44 -5.31
CA GLY A 62 14.95 -3.72 -4.04
C GLY A 62 14.02 -4.94 -4.04
N PRO A 63 13.62 -5.40 -2.84
CA PRO A 63 12.65 -6.49 -2.70
C PRO A 63 11.36 -6.16 -3.44
N GLN A 64 10.94 -7.07 -4.30
CA GLN A 64 9.72 -6.91 -5.08
C GLN A 64 8.48 -7.11 -4.21
N ASP A 65 7.39 -6.46 -4.60
CA ASP A 65 6.09 -6.69 -4.01
C ASP A 65 5.65 -8.14 -4.28
N THR A 66 5.32 -8.89 -3.22
CA THR A 66 5.00 -10.31 -3.28
C THR A 66 3.95 -10.69 -2.24
N GLY A 67 3.35 -11.87 -2.41
CA GLY A 67 2.33 -12.37 -1.49
C GLY A 67 1.03 -11.60 -1.67
N SER A 68 0.22 -12.02 -2.65
CA SER A 68 -1.16 -11.53 -2.75
C SER A 68 -2.03 -11.98 -1.58
N GLY A 69 -1.63 -13.04 -0.88
CA GLY A 69 -2.37 -13.62 0.24
C GLY A 69 -3.63 -14.33 -0.25
N ALA A 70 -3.58 -15.66 -0.42
CA ALA A 70 -4.79 -16.40 -0.75
C ALA A 70 -5.69 -16.51 0.49
N ALA A 71 -6.95 -16.10 0.36
CA ALA A 71 -7.94 -16.23 1.44
C ALA A 71 -8.17 -17.69 1.83
N CYS A 72 -8.20 -18.60 0.84
CA CYS A 72 -8.33 -20.03 1.04
C CYS A 72 -7.02 -20.75 0.77
N TYR A 73 -6.47 -21.35 1.81
CA TYR A 73 -5.13 -21.90 1.81
C TYR A 73 -5.12 -23.25 2.53
N TRP A 74 -4.48 -24.22 1.92
CA TRP A 74 -4.19 -25.51 2.52
C TRP A 74 -2.82 -25.48 3.18
N ASP A 75 -2.77 -25.85 4.46
CA ASP A 75 -1.52 -26.11 5.15
C ASP A 75 -1.62 -27.35 6.05
N GLY A 76 -1.25 -28.50 5.47
CA GLY A 76 -1.21 -29.78 6.16
C GLY A 76 0.02 -29.97 7.06
N THR A 77 0.95 -29.00 7.16
CA THR A 77 2.22 -29.21 7.88
C THR A 77 2.01 -29.44 9.38
N SER A 78 1.02 -28.75 9.97
CA SER A 78 0.60 -28.97 11.36
C SER A 78 0.07 -30.38 11.62
N GLN A 79 -0.43 -31.05 10.58
CA GLN A 79 -0.90 -32.44 10.60
C GLN A 79 0.22 -33.44 10.21
N GLY A 80 1.46 -32.98 10.00
CA GLY A 80 2.58 -33.79 9.52
C GLY A 80 2.49 -34.13 8.03
N ILE A 81 1.61 -33.47 7.27
CA ILE A 81 1.34 -33.74 5.87
C ILE A 81 2.12 -32.73 5.01
N THR A 82 3.15 -33.22 4.33
CA THR A 82 4.03 -32.40 3.48
C THR A 82 3.77 -32.58 1.98
N LYS A 83 2.86 -33.48 1.62
CA LYS A 83 2.44 -33.75 0.23
C LYS A 83 0.90 -33.83 0.16
N PRO A 84 0.24 -32.99 -0.65
CA PRO A 84 0.80 -31.88 -1.42
C PRO A 84 1.38 -30.78 -0.51
N PRO A 85 2.33 -29.97 -1.02
CA PRO A 85 2.87 -28.84 -0.25
C PRO A 85 1.76 -27.82 0.08
N PRO A 86 1.97 -26.97 1.10
CA PRO A 86 1.07 -25.87 1.39
C PRO A 86 0.83 -24.98 0.17
N GLY A 87 -0.40 -24.52 -0.02
CA GLY A 87 -0.74 -23.76 -1.22
C GLY A 87 -2.20 -23.31 -1.30
N PRO A 88 -2.49 -22.39 -2.24
CA PRO A 88 -3.84 -21.89 -2.46
C PRO A 88 -4.78 -23.00 -2.93
N VAL A 89 -6.02 -22.93 -2.50
CA VAL A 89 -7.11 -23.82 -2.93
C VAL A 89 -8.34 -23.01 -3.31
N PRO A 90 -9.25 -23.55 -4.15
CA PRO A 90 -10.53 -22.92 -4.39
C PRO A 90 -11.29 -22.66 -3.08
N CYS A 91 -11.85 -21.46 -2.92
CA CYS A 91 -12.68 -21.15 -1.75
C CYS A 91 -14.03 -21.88 -1.73
N SER A 92 -14.45 -22.40 -2.87
CA SER A 92 -15.67 -23.19 -3.03
C SER A 92 -15.42 -24.34 -3.97
N SER A 93 -16.05 -25.48 -3.68
CA SER A 93 -16.10 -26.64 -4.56
C SER A 93 -17.47 -27.30 -4.46
N PRO A 94 -17.77 -28.32 -5.29
CA PRO A 94 -18.98 -29.12 -5.10
C PRO A 94 -19.08 -29.80 -3.71
N ALA A 95 -17.98 -29.94 -2.97
CA ALA A 95 -17.97 -30.49 -1.61
C ALA A 95 -18.30 -29.47 -0.51
N GLY A 96 -18.42 -28.18 -0.86
CA GLY A 96 -18.72 -27.10 0.09
C GLY A 96 -17.77 -25.91 -0.01
N TYR A 97 -17.74 -25.08 1.03
CA TYR A 97 -16.83 -23.93 1.14
C TYR A 97 -15.55 -24.30 1.91
N TRP A 98 -14.42 -23.66 1.62
CA TRP A 98 -13.17 -23.93 2.30
C TRP A 98 -13.09 -23.25 3.67
N SER A 99 -12.61 -23.98 4.67
CA SER A 99 -12.26 -23.45 5.99
C SER A 99 -10.80 -23.71 6.31
N ASN A 100 -9.98 -22.65 6.42
CA ASN A 100 -8.57 -22.75 6.80
C ASN A 100 -8.41 -23.37 8.19
N SER A 101 -9.31 -23.06 9.13
CA SER A 101 -9.28 -23.57 10.50
C SER A 101 -9.43 -25.10 10.57
N TYR A 102 -10.23 -25.67 9.66
CA TYR A 102 -10.46 -27.11 9.57
C TYR A 102 -9.61 -27.80 8.49
N ASN A 103 -8.93 -27.02 7.63
CA ASN A 103 -8.23 -27.52 6.45
C ASN A 103 -9.10 -28.44 5.57
N CYS A 104 -10.39 -28.13 5.43
CA CYS A 104 -11.38 -28.93 4.71
C CYS A 104 -12.34 -28.04 3.90
N TYR A 105 -12.98 -28.65 2.90
CA TYR A 105 -14.28 -28.19 2.41
C TYR A 105 -15.39 -28.63 3.38
N ILE A 106 -16.21 -27.66 3.77
CA ILE A 106 -17.30 -27.80 4.73
C ILE A 106 -18.64 -27.73 4.00
N SER A 107 -19.47 -28.73 4.23
CA SER A 107 -20.89 -28.73 3.83
C SER A 107 -21.76 -29.30 4.95
N PRO A 108 -22.97 -28.79 5.17
CA PRO A 108 -23.89 -29.40 6.12
C PRO A 108 -24.23 -30.82 5.68
N VAL A 109 -24.36 -31.75 6.64
CA VAL A 109 -24.88 -33.09 6.36
C VAL A 109 -26.38 -32.98 6.08
N GLU A 110 -26.84 -33.51 4.95
CA GLU A 110 -28.25 -33.46 4.56
C GLU A 110 -28.79 -34.88 4.23
N PRO A 111 -29.87 -35.34 4.91
CA PRO A 111 -30.49 -34.73 6.09
C PRO A 111 -29.59 -34.80 7.33
N GLN A 112 -29.79 -33.91 8.31
CA GLN A 112 -29.09 -33.99 9.59
C GLN A 112 -29.35 -35.36 10.28
N PRO A 113 -28.35 -35.96 10.95
CA PRO A 113 -28.52 -37.23 11.64
C PRO A 113 -29.59 -37.17 12.73
N PRO A 114 -30.29 -38.28 13.03
CA PRO A 114 -31.27 -38.32 14.10
C PRO A 114 -30.63 -38.08 15.48
N ALA A 115 -31.44 -37.72 16.48
CA ALA A 115 -30.99 -37.57 17.86
C ALA A 115 -30.33 -38.84 18.38
N GLY A 116 -29.22 -38.70 19.10
CA GLY A 116 -28.43 -39.82 19.62
C GLY A 116 -27.46 -40.45 18.63
N ASP A 117 -27.38 -39.96 17.38
CA ASP A 117 -26.33 -40.37 16.45
C ASP A 117 -24.93 -39.97 16.99
N PRO A 118 -23.91 -40.86 16.92
CA PRO A 118 -22.56 -40.55 17.41
C PRO A 118 -21.94 -39.28 16.80
N SER A 119 -22.36 -38.88 15.61
CA SER A 119 -21.87 -37.68 14.91
C SER A 119 -22.21 -36.38 15.64
N TRP A 120 -23.18 -36.40 16.55
CA TRP A 120 -23.50 -35.27 17.42
C TRP A 120 -22.48 -35.06 18.54
N GLN A 121 -21.54 -36.00 18.74
CA GLN A 121 -20.46 -35.89 19.76
C GLN A 121 -20.96 -35.57 21.19
N GLY A 122 -22.17 -36.04 21.53
CA GLY A 122 -22.81 -35.80 22.82
C GLY A 122 -23.76 -34.61 22.89
N HIS A 123 -23.92 -33.86 21.79
CA HIS A 123 -24.90 -32.78 21.65
C HIS A 123 -26.25 -33.27 21.11
N GLU A 124 -27.27 -32.41 21.16
CA GLU A 124 -28.60 -32.74 20.63
C GLU A 124 -28.91 -31.95 19.33
N PRO A 125 -29.80 -32.47 18.47
CA PRO A 125 -30.32 -31.70 17.35
C PRO A 125 -30.95 -30.38 17.84
N GLY A 126 -30.48 -29.26 17.31
CA GLY A 126 -30.89 -27.91 17.71
C GLY A 126 -29.80 -27.11 18.46
N ASP A 127 -28.80 -27.79 19.02
CA ASP A 127 -27.64 -27.13 19.66
C ASP A 127 -26.59 -26.63 18.65
N GLY A 128 -26.75 -27.01 17.39
CA GLY A 128 -25.80 -26.78 16.30
C GLY A 128 -26.15 -27.69 15.13
N ALA A 129 -25.16 -27.97 14.30
CA ALA A 129 -25.31 -28.85 13.15
C ALA A 129 -24.10 -29.75 12.95
N VAL A 130 -24.35 -30.85 12.24
CA VAL A 130 -23.35 -31.80 11.80
C VAL A 130 -22.92 -31.46 10.37
N TYR A 131 -21.62 -31.39 10.13
CA TYR A 131 -21.00 -31.00 8.85
C TYR A 131 -20.07 -32.08 8.33
N ASN A 132 -19.99 -32.21 7.01
CA ASN A 132 -18.91 -32.92 6.32
C ASN A 132 -17.66 -32.03 6.30
N CYS A 133 -16.51 -32.60 6.67
CA CYS A 133 -15.18 -32.02 6.52
C CYS A 133 -14.43 -32.89 5.50
N TYR A 134 -14.35 -32.41 4.27
CA TYR A 134 -13.68 -33.13 3.18
C TYR A 134 -12.34 -32.49 2.81
N GLN A 135 -11.27 -33.28 2.86
CA GLN A 135 -9.93 -32.90 2.43
C GLN A 135 -9.56 -33.65 1.14
N PRO A 136 -9.70 -33.04 -0.05
CA PRO A 136 -9.32 -33.71 -1.29
C PRO A 136 -7.83 -34.04 -1.39
N GLN A 137 -6.98 -33.29 -0.67
CA GLN A 137 -5.52 -33.47 -0.64
C GLN A 137 -5.11 -34.82 -0.07
N THR A 138 -5.88 -35.34 0.89
CA THR A 138 -5.60 -36.59 1.62
C THR A 138 -6.66 -37.67 1.36
N GLY A 139 -7.79 -37.29 0.74
CA GLY A 139 -8.97 -38.14 0.60
C GLY A 139 -9.76 -38.31 1.90
N LEU A 140 -9.44 -37.55 2.95
CA LEU A 140 -10.12 -37.61 4.23
C LEU A 140 -11.54 -37.06 4.09
N LEU A 141 -12.52 -37.84 4.54
CA LEU A 141 -13.88 -37.37 4.76
C LEU A 141 -14.27 -37.76 6.19
N ILE A 142 -14.51 -36.75 7.02
CA ILE A 142 -15.02 -36.96 8.37
C ILE A 142 -16.25 -36.09 8.60
N THR A 143 -16.99 -36.45 9.64
CA THR A 143 -18.15 -35.70 10.10
C THR A 143 -17.79 -35.00 11.40
N ILE A 144 -18.10 -33.71 11.48
CA ILE A 144 -17.85 -32.87 12.65
C ILE A 144 -19.15 -32.27 13.14
N TRP A 145 -19.28 -32.10 14.45
CA TRP A 145 -20.34 -31.26 15.02
C TRP A 145 -19.77 -29.86 15.30
N SER A 146 -20.57 -28.83 15.06
CA SER A 146 -20.24 -27.45 15.43
C SER A 146 -21.51 -26.69 15.83
N GLN A 147 -21.41 -25.87 16.87
CA GLN A 147 -22.50 -25.00 17.33
C GLN A 147 -22.84 -23.95 16.27
N ASP A 148 -21.82 -23.19 15.84
CA ASP A 148 -21.92 -22.23 14.75
C ASP A 148 -21.37 -22.84 13.44
N PRO A 149 -21.83 -22.38 12.26
CA PRO A 149 -21.24 -22.80 10.99
C PRO A 149 -19.72 -22.60 10.99
N PRO A 150 -18.91 -23.62 10.63
CA PRO A 150 -17.47 -23.46 10.53
C PRO A 150 -17.08 -22.26 9.65
N PRO A 151 -16.02 -21.50 9.99
CA PRO A 151 -15.68 -20.28 9.28
C PRO A 151 -15.44 -20.49 7.79
N ASN A 152 -16.09 -19.67 6.95
CA ASN A 152 -15.85 -19.65 5.50
C ASN A 152 -14.71 -18.68 5.18
N SER A 153 -13.52 -19.22 4.93
CA SER A 153 -12.32 -18.43 4.66
C SER A 153 -12.43 -17.61 3.37
N GLY A 154 -13.31 -17.99 2.43
CA GLY A 154 -13.53 -17.22 1.20
C GLY A 154 -14.36 -15.95 1.36
N THR A 155 -14.92 -15.71 2.55
CA THR A 155 -15.72 -14.51 2.86
C THR A 155 -14.99 -13.50 3.73
N GLY A 156 -13.82 -13.86 4.26
CA GLY A 156 -12.97 -12.98 5.07
C GLY A 156 -11.90 -12.28 4.24
N PRO A 157 -11.16 -11.33 4.85
CA PRO A 157 -10.03 -10.69 4.20
C PRO A 157 -8.90 -11.69 3.92
N THR A 158 -8.16 -11.40 2.87
CA THR A 158 -6.87 -12.03 2.56
C THR A 158 -5.82 -11.68 3.60
N PRO A 159 -4.78 -12.52 3.77
CA PRO A 159 -3.61 -12.18 4.57
C PRO A 159 -2.96 -10.84 4.22
N ARG A 160 -2.96 -10.45 2.93
CA ARG A 160 -2.38 -9.18 2.50
C ARG A 160 -3.21 -7.99 2.97
N GLU A 161 -4.53 -8.07 2.89
CA GLU A 161 -5.42 -7.02 3.41
C GLU A 161 -5.26 -6.87 4.94
N VAL A 162 -5.13 -7.99 5.67
CA VAL A 162 -4.84 -7.91 7.12
C VAL A 162 -3.44 -7.34 7.39
N ALA A 163 -2.45 -7.60 6.52
CA ALA A 163 -1.15 -6.94 6.59
C ALA A 163 -1.26 -5.42 6.40
N GLN A 164 -2.14 -4.95 5.51
CA GLN A 164 -2.38 -3.51 5.31
C GLN A 164 -2.97 -2.85 6.57
N ILE A 165 -3.90 -3.52 7.27
CA ILE A 165 -4.41 -3.05 8.58
C ILE A 165 -3.26 -2.90 9.59
N ALA A 166 -2.34 -3.87 9.64
CA ALA A 166 -1.16 -3.77 10.51
C ALA A 166 -0.23 -2.60 10.10
N ILE A 167 -0.08 -2.33 8.80
CA ILE A 167 0.73 -1.20 8.30
C ILE A 167 0.11 0.14 8.71
N GLU A 168 -1.22 0.28 8.66
CA GLU A 168 -1.91 1.50 9.07
C GLU A 168 -1.66 1.85 10.55
N GLN A 169 -1.58 0.82 11.40
CA GLN A 169 -1.29 0.96 12.84
C GLN A 169 0.16 1.40 13.13
N MET A 170 1.08 1.20 12.18
CA MET A 170 2.46 1.66 12.35
C MET A 170 2.58 3.18 12.33
N HIS A 171 1.57 3.90 11.81
CA HIS A 171 1.59 5.35 11.67
C HIS A 171 2.88 5.88 11.02
N LEU A 172 3.27 5.25 9.91
CA LEU A 172 4.48 5.63 9.16
C LEU A 172 4.35 7.07 8.66
N SER A 173 5.47 7.80 8.70
CA SER A 173 5.51 9.20 8.31
C SER A 173 6.79 9.53 7.54
N ALA A 174 6.73 10.59 6.72
CA ALA A 174 7.90 11.09 6.03
C ALA A 174 8.97 11.53 7.02
N ILE A 175 10.25 11.31 6.68
CA ILE A 175 11.38 11.75 7.49
C ILE A 175 11.32 13.25 7.79
N ASN A 176 11.88 13.65 8.92
CA ASN A 176 12.26 15.05 9.09
C ASN A 176 13.52 15.29 8.26
N ILE A 177 13.53 16.34 7.46
CA ILE A 177 14.71 16.66 6.64
C ILE A 177 15.80 17.25 7.54
N GLY A 178 16.95 16.60 7.54
CA GLY A 178 18.23 17.20 7.88
C GLY A 178 18.97 17.54 6.59
N ILE A 179 19.39 18.79 6.45
CA ILE A 179 20.14 19.26 5.28
C ILE A 179 21.15 20.32 5.69
N ALA A 180 22.33 20.30 5.08
CA ALA A 180 23.37 21.31 5.26
C ALA A 180 23.75 21.87 3.87
N PRO A 181 23.67 23.18 3.61
CA PRO A 181 23.35 24.26 4.56
C PRO A 181 21.93 24.18 5.12
N GLU A 182 21.73 24.66 6.35
CA GLU A 182 20.41 24.64 6.98
C GLU A 182 19.45 25.58 6.25
N PRO A 183 18.15 25.24 6.15
CA PRO A 183 17.14 26.14 5.60
C PRO A 183 17.03 27.43 6.42
N GLY A 184 17.11 28.60 5.78
CA GLY A 184 16.91 29.88 6.47
C GLY A 184 17.32 31.10 5.65
N PRO A 185 16.96 32.32 6.10
CA PRO A 185 17.37 33.56 5.44
C PRO A 185 18.86 33.89 5.64
N ASP A 186 19.45 33.47 6.77
CA ASP A 186 20.85 33.74 7.12
C ASP A 186 21.82 32.59 6.72
N SER A 187 21.31 31.61 5.97
CA SER A 187 22.05 30.42 5.57
C SER A 187 22.01 30.28 4.06
N ILE A 188 23.18 30.34 3.43
CA ILE A 188 23.37 30.28 1.98
C ILE A 188 24.44 29.23 1.68
N GLY A 189 24.08 28.24 0.88
CA GLY A 189 25.03 27.33 0.25
C GLY A 189 25.71 28.01 -0.93
N LEU A 190 26.85 27.47 -1.36
CA LEU A 190 27.57 28.01 -2.50
C LEU A 190 27.59 26.98 -3.63
N VAL A 191 27.49 27.46 -4.86
CA VAL A 191 27.74 26.64 -6.05
C VAL A 191 29.09 25.94 -5.92
N GLY A 192 29.12 24.64 -6.21
CA GLY A 192 30.32 23.81 -6.10
C GLY A 192 30.71 23.40 -4.67
N MET A 193 29.90 23.73 -3.66
CA MET A 193 30.05 23.20 -2.30
C MET A 193 29.10 22.03 -2.06
N PRO A 194 29.53 20.99 -1.32
CA PRO A 194 28.72 19.83 -1.06
C PRO A 194 27.56 20.16 -0.13
N VAL A 195 26.37 19.72 -0.53
CA VAL A 195 25.15 19.70 0.27
C VAL A 195 25.00 18.30 0.86
N TRP A 196 24.81 18.22 2.17
CA TRP A 196 24.63 16.96 2.90
C TRP A 196 23.16 16.79 3.26
N MET A 197 22.64 15.56 3.17
CA MET A 197 21.23 15.24 3.43
C MET A 197 21.11 14.02 4.33
N TRP A 198 20.17 14.05 5.28
CA TRP A 198 19.89 12.94 6.19
C TRP A 198 18.46 13.00 6.75
N ALA A 199 17.99 11.88 7.29
CA ALA A 199 16.80 11.81 8.13
C ALA A 199 17.15 12.36 9.52
N LYS A 200 16.63 13.54 9.85
CA LYS A 200 16.82 14.19 11.15
C LYS A 200 15.97 13.50 12.22
N ASP A 201 16.59 13.25 13.37
CA ASP A 201 15.96 12.58 14.51
C ASP A 201 15.21 11.29 14.11
N PRO A 202 15.90 10.32 13.47
CA PRO A 202 15.29 9.13 12.92
C PRO A 202 14.68 8.26 14.03
N ASN A 203 13.50 7.71 13.78
CA ASN A 203 12.79 6.83 14.72
C ASN A 203 12.01 5.72 13.99
N ALA A 204 11.32 4.87 14.76
CA ALA A 204 10.58 3.72 14.24
C ALA A 204 9.53 4.09 13.18
N HIS A 205 8.91 5.27 13.27
CA HIS A 205 7.87 5.72 12.34
C HIS A 205 8.41 6.44 11.10
N THR A 206 9.67 6.91 11.13
CA THR A 206 10.27 7.69 10.04
C THR A 206 11.33 6.93 9.25
N VAL A 207 12.01 5.96 9.87
CA VAL A 207 13.00 5.09 9.19
C VAL A 207 12.84 3.60 9.51
N GLY A 208 12.17 3.26 10.61
CA GLY A 208 12.01 1.88 11.07
C GLY A 208 13.28 1.31 11.75
N PRO A 209 13.25 0.01 12.10
CA PRO A 209 12.12 -0.89 11.91
C PRO A 209 10.96 -0.62 12.88
N ILE A 210 9.74 -0.94 12.46
CA ILE A 210 8.54 -1.00 13.31
C ILE A 210 7.74 -2.25 12.96
N THR A 211 7.16 -2.90 13.96
CA THR A 211 6.43 -4.16 13.81
C THR A 211 5.06 -4.03 14.45
N GLU A 212 4.02 -4.40 13.71
CA GLU A 212 2.64 -4.43 14.20
C GLU A 212 1.92 -5.70 13.77
N SER A 213 0.85 -6.04 14.48
CA SER A 213 0.02 -7.21 14.19
C SER A 213 -1.45 -6.83 14.12
N ALA A 214 -2.16 -7.39 13.13
CA ALA A 214 -3.60 -7.23 13.00
C ALA A 214 -4.29 -8.59 12.88
N SER A 215 -5.54 -8.65 13.33
CA SER A 215 -6.40 -9.84 13.25
C SER A 215 -7.73 -9.48 12.63
N ALA A 216 -8.13 -10.20 11.59
CA ALA A 216 -9.45 -10.10 10.98
C ALA A 216 -9.80 -11.42 10.29
N GLY A 217 -11.09 -11.78 10.22
CA GLY A 217 -11.52 -13.03 9.58
C GLY A 217 -10.94 -14.32 10.18
N GLY A 218 -10.55 -14.29 11.46
CA GLY A 218 -9.95 -15.45 12.15
C GLY A 218 -8.48 -15.73 11.79
N ILE A 219 -7.83 -14.84 11.04
CA ILE A 219 -6.39 -14.88 10.79
C ILE A 219 -5.68 -13.73 11.51
N THR A 220 -4.41 -13.95 11.86
CA THR A 220 -3.53 -12.93 12.44
C THR A 220 -2.28 -12.81 11.57
N ILE A 221 -1.95 -11.58 11.20
CA ILE A 221 -0.77 -11.25 10.40
C ILE A 221 0.12 -10.31 11.20
N THR A 222 1.43 -10.56 11.15
CA THR A 222 2.46 -9.67 11.70
C THR A 222 3.24 -9.07 10.54
N ALA A 223 3.34 -7.75 10.51
CA ALA A 223 4.06 -6.98 9.50
C ALA A 223 5.21 -6.20 10.15
N THR A 224 6.34 -6.08 9.45
CA THR A 224 7.51 -5.30 9.88
C THR A 224 7.96 -4.40 8.75
N ALA A 225 7.93 -3.09 8.98
CA ALA A 225 8.29 -2.05 8.02
C ALA A 225 9.68 -1.46 8.32
N LYS A 226 10.46 -1.20 7.27
CA LYS A 226 11.72 -0.43 7.32
C LYS A 226 11.89 0.37 6.03
N VAL A 227 12.50 1.55 6.10
CA VAL A 227 12.92 2.28 4.90
C VAL A 227 13.95 1.46 4.14
N LEU A 228 13.75 1.33 2.83
CA LEU A 228 14.71 0.77 1.89
C LEU A 228 15.73 1.84 1.49
N HIS A 229 15.26 2.95 0.93
CA HIS A 229 16.06 4.10 0.53
C HIS A 229 15.24 5.40 0.64
N ILE A 230 15.92 6.53 0.53
CA ILE A 230 15.32 7.86 0.47
C ILE A 230 15.75 8.52 -0.84
N THR A 231 14.78 8.91 -1.67
CA THR A 231 15.04 9.66 -2.90
C THR A 231 14.88 11.15 -2.61
N TRP A 232 15.90 11.92 -2.97
CA TRP A 232 15.94 13.37 -2.81
C TRP A 232 15.85 14.04 -4.18
N ASP A 233 14.73 14.69 -4.46
CA ASP A 233 14.63 15.65 -5.57
C ASP A 233 15.27 16.95 -5.09
N MET A 234 16.34 17.37 -5.76
CA MET A 234 17.14 18.54 -5.38
C MET A 234 16.58 19.85 -5.93
N GLY A 235 15.51 19.81 -6.72
CA GLY A 235 14.87 21.00 -7.29
C GLY A 235 15.64 21.64 -8.46
N ASP A 236 16.83 21.14 -8.81
CA ASP A 236 17.61 21.56 -9.99
C ASP A 236 17.46 20.58 -11.18
N GLY A 237 16.53 19.63 -11.07
CA GLY A 237 16.33 18.54 -12.01
C GLY A 237 17.16 17.28 -11.72
N THR A 238 17.92 17.27 -10.63
CA THR A 238 18.67 16.09 -10.15
C THR A 238 17.90 15.36 -9.06
N GLU A 239 17.82 14.03 -9.17
CA GLU A 239 17.41 13.14 -8.08
C GLU A 239 18.61 12.38 -7.52
N VAL A 240 18.68 12.26 -6.20
CA VAL A 240 19.71 11.50 -5.48
C VAL A 240 19.05 10.42 -4.64
N VAL A 241 19.37 9.15 -4.92
CA VAL A 241 18.90 8.01 -4.13
C VAL A 241 19.93 7.68 -3.06
N CYS A 242 19.53 7.77 -1.80
CA CYS A 242 20.36 7.43 -0.65
C CYS A 242 19.88 6.12 -0.01
N GLU A 243 20.73 5.09 -0.02
CA GLU A 243 20.47 3.76 0.55
C GLU A 243 20.54 3.72 2.09
N THR A 244 20.90 4.85 2.72
CA THR A 244 20.96 5.01 4.17
C THR A 244 20.06 6.15 4.61
N ALA A 245 19.85 6.26 5.93
CA ALA A 245 19.23 7.45 6.51
C ALA A 245 20.08 8.72 6.38
N GLY A 246 21.27 8.65 5.77
CA GLY A 246 22.24 9.75 5.66
C GLY A 246 23.04 9.99 6.94
N THR A 247 24.23 10.56 6.77
CA THR A 247 25.11 10.97 7.87
C THR A 247 24.89 12.44 8.22
N PRO A 248 24.55 12.78 9.48
CA PRO A 248 24.38 14.18 9.89
C PRO A 248 25.66 15.00 9.72
N TYR A 249 25.56 16.16 9.08
CA TYR A 249 26.67 17.09 8.92
C TYR A 249 27.15 17.62 10.29
N LYS A 250 28.45 17.88 10.39
CA LYS A 250 29.07 18.61 11.50
C LYS A 250 29.96 19.71 10.93
N PRO A 251 30.03 20.90 11.55
CA PRO A 251 30.89 21.99 11.08
C PRO A 251 32.36 21.59 10.89
N SER A 252 32.85 20.61 11.64
CA SER A 252 34.22 20.09 11.51
C SER A 252 34.52 19.44 10.16
N TYR A 253 33.50 19.00 9.40
CA TYR A 253 33.68 18.40 8.07
C TYR A 253 33.94 19.46 6.98
N GLY A 254 33.58 20.72 7.23
CA GLY A 254 33.91 21.82 6.33
C GLY A 254 33.39 21.57 4.91
N ARG A 255 34.32 21.30 3.98
CA ARG A 255 34.07 21.12 2.53
C ARG A 255 34.10 19.66 2.08
N GLU A 256 34.13 18.71 3.00
CA GLU A 256 34.12 17.29 2.67
C GLU A 256 32.77 16.89 2.05
N ASP A 257 32.80 15.94 1.12
CA ASP A 257 31.59 15.33 0.58
C ASP A 257 30.95 14.41 1.63
N SER A 258 29.63 14.30 1.59
CA SER A 258 28.91 13.35 2.43
C SER A 258 29.36 11.92 2.12
N PRO A 259 29.61 11.08 3.14
CA PRO A 259 30.06 9.71 2.91
C PRO A 259 28.97 8.81 2.31
N ASP A 260 27.69 9.20 2.42
CA ASP A 260 26.56 8.35 2.02
C ASP A 260 25.42 9.07 1.31
N CYS A 261 25.19 10.37 1.56
CA CYS A 261 24.06 11.09 1.00
C CYS A 261 24.38 12.58 0.82
N GLY A 262 24.68 12.99 -0.41
CA GLY A 262 25.08 14.35 -0.74
C GLY A 262 24.82 14.72 -2.20
N HIS A 263 24.76 16.03 -2.47
CA HIS A 263 24.61 16.63 -3.79
C HIS A 263 25.51 17.86 -3.94
N THR A 264 25.87 18.24 -5.16
CA THR A 264 26.57 19.50 -5.43
C THR A 264 25.87 20.27 -6.54
N TYR A 265 25.32 21.43 -6.21
CA TYR A 265 24.70 22.32 -7.18
C TYR A 265 25.73 22.98 -8.09
N THR A 266 25.39 23.07 -9.38
CA THR A 266 26.21 23.71 -10.42
C THR A 266 25.72 25.09 -10.83
N LYS A 267 24.55 25.51 -10.32
CA LYS A 267 23.91 26.79 -10.61
C LYS A 267 23.36 27.43 -9.33
N SER A 268 23.30 28.75 -9.33
CA SER A 268 22.62 29.54 -8.29
C SER A 268 21.10 29.34 -8.33
N SER A 269 20.46 29.42 -7.16
CA SER A 269 19.00 29.42 -7.04
C SER A 269 18.33 30.77 -7.32
N ALA A 270 19.10 31.82 -7.65
CA ALA A 270 18.60 33.19 -7.86
C ALA A 270 17.64 33.38 -9.07
N HIS A 271 17.39 32.32 -9.84
CA HIS A 271 16.41 32.32 -10.93
C HIS A 271 15.26 31.34 -10.69
N GLU A 272 15.27 30.68 -9.53
CA GLU A 272 14.17 29.84 -9.06
C GLU A 272 13.13 30.69 -8.32
N THR A 273 11.99 30.06 -8.01
CA THR A 273 10.97 30.70 -7.18
C THR A 273 11.54 30.96 -5.77
N ASP A 274 11.27 32.15 -5.21
CA ASP A 274 11.76 32.60 -3.89
C ASP A 274 13.29 32.59 -3.72
N ASP A 275 14.01 32.64 -4.84
CA ASP A 275 15.47 32.53 -4.94
C ASP A 275 16.02 31.25 -4.28
N ALA A 276 15.26 30.16 -4.29
CA ALA A 276 15.56 28.93 -3.56
C ALA A 276 15.24 27.65 -4.36
N TYR A 277 16.03 26.60 -4.15
CA TYR A 277 15.69 25.25 -4.58
C TYR A 277 14.75 24.60 -3.57
N THR A 278 13.65 24.02 -4.07
CA THR A 278 12.77 23.17 -3.25
C THR A 278 13.32 21.75 -3.27
N VAL A 279 13.81 21.28 -2.14
CA VAL A 279 14.34 19.94 -1.96
C VAL A 279 13.26 19.06 -1.34
N THR A 280 12.95 17.92 -1.98
CA THR A 280 11.91 16.98 -1.53
C THR A 280 12.52 15.62 -1.24
N ALA A 281 12.36 15.13 -0.01
CA ALA A 281 12.75 13.78 0.38
C ALA A 281 11.54 12.86 0.37
N THR A 282 11.63 11.76 -0.37
CA THR A 282 10.61 10.72 -0.48
C THR A 282 11.16 9.41 0.07
N SER A 283 10.49 8.84 1.08
CA SER A 283 10.88 7.57 1.69
C SER A 283 10.21 6.39 1.00
N SER A 284 11.02 5.43 0.55
CA SER A 284 10.55 4.17 -0.04
C SER A 284 10.67 3.06 1.01
N TRP A 285 9.56 2.46 1.41
CA TRP A 285 9.51 1.47 2.48
C TRP A 285 9.35 0.05 1.96
N VAL A 286 9.99 -0.89 2.64
CA VAL A 286 9.76 -2.32 2.47
C VAL A 286 9.11 -2.87 3.74
N ILE A 287 7.97 -3.54 3.56
CA ILE A 287 7.24 -4.19 4.63
C ILE A 287 7.24 -5.69 4.37
N THR A 288 7.81 -6.47 5.28
CA THR A 288 7.68 -7.93 5.25
C THR A 288 6.58 -8.36 6.19
N TRP A 289 5.74 -9.30 5.76
CA TRP A 289 4.64 -9.79 6.58
C TRP A 289 4.57 -11.32 6.58
N SER A 290 4.03 -11.87 7.66
CA SER A 290 3.82 -13.31 7.81
C SER A 290 2.59 -13.62 8.67
N GLY A 291 1.91 -14.71 8.34
CA GLY A 291 0.78 -15.24 9.09
C GLY A 291 -0.13 -16.07 8.20
N ALA A 292 -1.03 -16.85 8.81
CA ALA A 292 -1.93 -17.77 8.10
C ALA A 292 -1.21 -18.72 7.10
N GLY A 293 0.01 -19.18 7.47
CA GLY A 293 0.83 -20.06 6.63
C GLY A 293 1.47 -19.38 5.42
N GLN A 294 1.34 -18.06 5.30
CA GLN A 294 1.77 -17.28 4.15
C GLN A 294 2.72 -16.15 4.57
N THR A 295 3.52 -15.70 3.62
CA THR A 295 4.41 -14.56 3.76
C THR A 295 4.35 -13.70 2.51
N GLY A 296 4.78 -12.45 2.63
CA GLY A 296 4.90 -11.56 1.50
C GLY A 296 5.66 -10.28 1.83
N THR A 297 5.78 -9.45 0.81
CA THR A 297 6.43 -8.15 0.89
C THR A 297 5.50 -7.12 0.28
N ILE A 298 5.28 -6.00 0.96
CA ILE A 298 4.55 -4.85 0.45
C ILE A 298 5.53 -3.69 0.29
N ARG A 299 5.42 -2.95 -0.81
CA ARG A 299 6.15 -1.70 -1.03
C ARG A 299 5.22 -0.53 -0.72
N LEU A 300 5.75 0.45 -0.01
CA LEU A 300 5.01 1.67 0.33
C LEU A 300 5.89 2.87 0.01
N ASP A 301 5.41 3.69 -0.91
CA ASP A 301 6.08 4.90 -1.36
C ASP A 301 5.16 6.12 -1.16
N GLY A 302 5.68 7.31 -1.44
CA GLY A 302 4.90 8.56 -1.43
C GLY A 302 4.90 9.31 -0.10
N LEU A 303 5.50 8.76 0.97
CA LEU A 303 5.77 9.52 2.19
C LEU A 303 6.89 10.52 1.93
N ASN A 304 6.52 11.78 1.71
CA ASN A 304 7.47 12.82 1.35
C ASN A 304 7.36 14.08 2.23
N ARG A 305 8.45 14.84 2.27
CA ARG A 305 8.52 16.16 2.89
C ARG A 305 9.42 17.05 2.06
N SER A 306 9.16 18.36 2.06
CA SER A 306 9.99 19.33 1.33
C SER A 306 10.56 20.39 2.26
N THR A 307 11.67 20.98 1.85
CA THR A 307 12.28 22.18 2.44
C THR A 307 12.87 23.05 1.34
N GLN A 308 13.23 24.29 1.66
CA GLN A 308 13.90 25.18 0.72
C GLN A 308 15.33 25.50 1.18
N ILE A 309 16.27 25.48 0.25
CA ILE A 309 17.65 25.94 0.48
C ILE A 309 18.05 26.97 -0.58
N ARG A 310 18.89 27.92 -0.19
CA ARG A 310 19.41 28.97 -1.09
C ARG A 310 20.84 28.65 -1.47
N ILE A 311 21.14 28.69 -2.76
CA ILE A 311 22.46 28.45 -3.32
C ILE A 311 22.90 29.71 -4.06
N GLY A 312 23.96 30.35 -3.57
CA GLY A 312 24.56 31.54 -4.17
C GLY A 312 25.85 31.23 -4.92
N GLU A 313 26.31 32.21 -5.70
CA GLU A 313 27.63 32.18 -6.33
C GLU A 313 28.59 33.13 -5.60
N ALA A 314 29.78 32.62 -5.27
CA ALA A 314 30.86 33.45 -4.75
C ALA A 314 31.56 34.17 -5.92
N GLN A 315 31.34 35.47 -6.04
CA GLN A 315 32.02 36.31 -7.02
C GLN A 315 33.30 36.89 -6.40
N VAL A 316 34.47 36.51 -6.94
CA VAL A 316 35.74 37.13 -6.56
C VAL A 316 35.94 38.40 -7.38
N LEU A 317 35.87 39.56 -6.71
CA LEU A 317 36.32 40.82 -7.30
C LEU A 317 37.84 40.84 -7.28
N VAL A 318 38.45 40.58 -8.44
CA VAL A 318 39.89 40.82 -8.64
C VAL A 318 40.03 42.31 -8.94
N ASN A 319 40.65 43.04 -8.01
CA ASN A 319 40.90 44.48 -8.13
C ASN A 319 42.37 44.73 -8.46
#